data_AF-A0A1G3AU32-F1
#
_entry.id   AF-A0A1G3AU32-F1
#
_cell.length_a   1.000
_cell.length_b   1.000
_cell.length_c   1.000
_cell.angle_alpha   90.00
_cell.angle_beta   90.00
_cell.angle_gamma   90.00
#
_symmetry.space_group_name_H-M   'P 1'
#
loop_
_entity.id
_entity.type
_entity.pdbx_description
1 polymer ?
#
loop_
_entity_poly.entity_id
_entity_poly.type
_entity_poly.pdbx_seq_one_letter_code
_entity_poly.pdbx_strand_id
1 'polypeptide(L)'
;MTIFKNACILLFLFLIVFLAAITSKAENGKFEQAKEYLDDGIHTYNEQLLHDAGKILLKLVKENPSDHIYVHYVALTYLGLCDLKNFEIAKCSVMKEKKALKAKRVAIAEEGILYADKSIVLKNDFSDSHRVKGALISNRISGMFSGMRNGSLAEKEIDIALQLDNKNAIAHIENARKFINKPGLLGGDIKKGVEILNTVIKDNPGLEIAYVNLGIAYKKNGEEEKAINTFKRLLEINPDNPEARFFLDRLMLSK
;
A
#
# COMPACT_ATOMS: atom_id res chain seq x y z
N MET A 1 -21.71 10.85 -56.04
CA MET A 1 -20.36 10.68 -55.43
C MET A 1 -20.30 11.06 -53.95
N THR A 2 -21.04 12.07 -53.50
CA THR A 2 -20.99 12.59 -52.10
C THR A 2 -21.59 11.64 -51.05
N ILE A 3 -22.66 10.92 -51.39
CA ILE A 3 -23.33 9.96 -50.48
C ILE A 3 -22.41 8.78 -50.13
N PHE A 4 -21.65 8.29 -51.11
CA PHE A 4 -20.73 7.16 -50.93
C PHE A 4 -19.53 7.53 -50.03
N LYS A 5 -19.00 8.75 -50.17
CA LYS A 5 -17.96 9.27 -49.26
C LYS A 5 -18.46 9.39 -47.82
N ASN A 6 -19.67 9.91 -47.62
CA ASN A 6 -20.24 10.07 -46.28
C ASN A 6 -20.53 8.72 -45.61
N ALA A 7 -20.96 7.71 -46.37
CA ALA A 7 -21.15 6.35 -45.87
C ALA A 7 -19.82 5.69 -45.45
N CYS A 8 -18.75 5.85 -46.24
CA CYS A 8 -17.42 5.35 -45.86
C CYS A 8 -16.86 6.03 -44.61
N ILE A 9 -17.06 7.34 -44.45
CA ILE A 9 -16.63 8.08 -43.25
C ILE A 9 -17.38 7.59 -42.00
N LEU A 10 -18.71 7.39 -42.10
CA LEU A 10 -19.50 6.86 -40.98
C LEU A 10 -19.06 5.44 -40.59
N LEU A 11 -18.81 4.58 -41.57
CA LEU A 11 -18.41 3.19 -41.34
C LEU A 11 -17.01 3.11 -40.72
N PHE A 12 -16.11 4.01 -41.12
CA PHE A 12 -14.78 4.16 -40.54
C PHE A 12 -14.82 4.69 -39.10
N LEU A 13 -15.63 5.72 -38.83
CA LEU A 13 -15.85 6.23 -37.47
C LEU A 13 -16.48 5.18 -36.56
N PHE A 14 -17.46 4.42 -37.07
CA PHE A 14 -18.07 3.32 -36.33
C PHE A 14 -17.05 2.21 -36.02
N LEU A 15 -16.20 1.86 -36.99
CA LEU A 15 -15.12 0.89 -36.78
C LEU A 15 -14.11 1.36 -35.73
N ILE A 16 -13.75 2.64 -35.71
CA ILE A 16 -12.87 3.23 -34.69
C ILE A 16 -13.51 3.14 -33.31
N VAL A 17 -14.78 3.55 -33.16
CA VAL A 17 -15.50 3.49 -31.88
C VAL A 17 -15.65 2.04 -31.41
N PHE A 18 -15.94 1.11 -32.33
CA PHE A 18 -16.07 -0.30 -32.02
C PHE A 18 -14.74 -0.93 -31.59
N LEU A 19 -13.63 -0.64 -32.30
CA LEU A 19 -12.30 -1.07 -31.88
C LEU A 19 -11.93 -0.49 -30.50
N ALA A 20 -12.20 0.80 -30.28
CA ALA A 20 -11.94 1.46 -28.99
C ALA A 20 -12.73 0.81 -27.84
N ALA A 21 -13.98 0.39 -28.08
CA ALA A 21 -14.78 -0.32 -27.10
C ALA A 21 -14.23 -1.73 -26.80
N ILE A 22 -13.73 -2.45 -27.81
CA ILE A 22 -13.11 -3.77 -27.62
C ILE A 22 -11.79 -3.63 -26.83
N THR A 23 -10.95 -2.65 -27.17
CA THR A 23 -9.68 -2.42 -26.46
C THR A 23 -9.94 -2.05 -25.00
N SER A 24 -10.89 -1.14 -24.74
CA SER A 24 -11.27 -0.75 -23.38
C SER A 24 -11.76 -1.94 -22.54
N LYS A 25 -12.58 -2.84 -23.12
CA LYS A 25 -13.06 -4.04 -22.42
C LYS A 25 -11.90 -5.01 -22.09
N ALA A 26 -10.95 -5.18 -23.00
CA ALA A 26 -9.79 -6.05 -22.79
C ALA A 26 -8.81 -5.47 -21.75
N GLU A 27 -8.61 -4.15 -21.74
CA GLU A 27 -7.81 -3.44 -20.74
C GLU A 27 -8.42 -3.57 -19.34
N ASN A 28 -9.73 -3.40 -19.21
CA ASN A 28 -10.44 -3.60 -17.95
C ASN A 28 -10.26 -5.02 -17.40
N GLY A 29 -10.32 -6.05 -18.26
CA GLY A 29 -10.08 -7.43 -17.84
C GLY A 29 -8.67 -7.67 -17.30
N LYS A 30 -7.64 -7.13 -17.95
CA LYS A 30 -6.25 -7.23 -17.48
C LYS A 30 -6.05 -6.45 -16.17
N PHE A 31 -6.67 -5.29 -16.04
CA PHE A 31 -6.53 -4.46 -14.86
C PHE A 31 -7.15 -5.14 -13.64
N GLU A 32 -8.35 -5.71 -13.76
CA GLU A 32 -8.97 -6.45 -12.65
C GLU A 32 -8.16 -7.70 -12.27
N GLN A 33 -7.61 -8.44 -13.25
CA GLN A 33 -6.68 -9.54 -12.96
C GLN A 33 -5.44 -9.07 -12.19
N ALA A 34 -4.87 -7.93 -12.56
CA ALA A 34 -3.70 -7.40 -11.87
C ALA A 34 -4.03 -6.96 -10.44
N LYS A 35 -5.24 -6.43 -10.21
CA LYS A 35 -5.73 -6.07 -8.87
C LYS A 35 -5.90 -7.30 -7.99
N GLU A 36 -6.48 -8.38 -8.52
CA GLU A 36 -6.62 -9.65 -7.80
C GLU A 36 -5.25 -10.19 -7.38
N TYR A 37 -4.29 -10.27 -8.30
CA TYR A 37 -2.92 -10.68 -7.97
C TYR A 37 -2.25 -9.76 -6.95
N LEU A 38 -2.46 -8.46 -7.04
CA LEU A 38 -1.91 -7.51 -6.07
C LEU A 38 -2.51 -7.72 -4.69
N ASP A 39 -3.83 -7.85 -4.61
CA ASP A 39 -4.57 -8.05 -3.36
C ASP A 39 -4.16 -9.36 -2.68
N ASP A 40 -4.18 -10.47 -3.42
CA ASP A 40 -3.73 -11.78 -2.94
C ASP A 40 -2.25 -11.73 -2.54
N GLY A 41 -1.41 -11.08 -3.36
CA GLY A 41 0.01 -10.92 -3.10
C GLY A 41 0.32 -10.17 -1.81
N ILE A 42 -0.46 -9.12 -1.50
CA ILE A 42 -0.36 -8.35 -0.26
C ILE A 42 -0.81 -9.19 0.94
N HIS A 43 -2.00 -9.81 0.86
CA HIS A 43 -2.57 -10.56 1.99
C HIS A 43 -1.78 -11.82 2.34
N THR A 44 -1.18 -12.47 1.34
CA THR A 44 -0.44 -13.72 1.51
C THR A 44 1.08 -13.54 1.56
N TYR A 45 1.58 -12.31 1.34
CA TYR A 45 3.01 -12.05 1.13
C TYR A 45 3.63 -12.90 0.01
N ASN A 46 2.90 -13.10 -1.08
CA ASN A 46 3.36 -13.87 -2.22
C ASN A 46 4.12 -12.99 -3.21
N GLU A 47 5.45 -13.13 -3.23
CA GLU A 47 6.35 -12.36 -4.10
C GLU A 47 6.03 -12.56 -5.59
N GLN A 48 5.66 -13.78 -6.01
CA GLN A 48 5.35 -14.07 -7.41
C GLN A 48 4.09 -13.33 -7.86
N LEU A 49 3.02 -13.34 -7.06
CA LEU A 49 1.79 -12.61 -7.37
C LEU A 49 2.02 -11.09 -7.46
N LEU A 50 2.82 -10.52 -6.55
CA LEU A 50 3.21 -9.11 -6.61
C LEU A 50 3.97 -8.78 -7.91
N HIS A 51 4.89 -9.65 -8.34
CA HIS A 51 5.61 -9.48 -9.60
C HIS A 51 4.70 -9.63 -10.82
N ASP A 52 3.76 -10.57 -10.80
CA ASP A 52 2.81 -10.79 -11.89
C ASP A 52 1.84 -9.60 -12.02
N ALA A 53 1.32 -9.08 -10.90
CA ALA A 53 0.54 -7.84 -10.87
C ALA A 53 1.34 -6.67 -11.47
N GLY A 54 2.56 -6.46 -11.00
CA GLY A 54 3.44 -5.39 -11.48
C GLY A 54 3.72 -5.48 -12.99
N LYS A 55 3.94 -6.69 -13.51
CA LYS A 55 4.17 -6.92 -14.94
C LYS A 55 2.97 -6.53 -15.79
N ILE A 56 1.76 -6.89 -15.36
CA ILE A 56 0.52 -6.52 -16.06
C ILE A 56 0.32 -5.00 -16.00
N LEU A 57 0.46 -4.40 -14.82
CA LEU A 57 0.27 -2.96 -14.61
C LEU A 57 1.28 -2.11 -15.38
N LEU A 58 2.56 -2.50 -15.42
CA LEU A 58 3.58 -1.82 -16.22
C LEU A 58 3.25 -1.85 -17.72
N LYS A 59 2.67 -2.96 -18.21
CA LYS A 59 2.19 -3.05 -19.60
C LYS A 59 1.01 -2.10 -19.84
N LEU A 60 0.05 -2.03 -18.92
CA LEU A 60 -1.08 -1.09 -19.01
C LEU A 60 -0.60 0.36 -18.97
N VAL A 61 0.38 0.71 -18.13
CA VAL A 61 1.00 2.05 -18.12
C VAL A 61 1.75 2.35 -19.42
N LYS A 62 2.37 1.35 -20.05
CA LYS A 62 3.01 1.55 -21.36
C LYS A 62 2.00 1.79 -22.47
N GLU A 63 0.86 1.09 -22.42
CA GLU A 63 -0.26 1.25 -23.36
C GLU A 63 -0.98 2.59 -23.14
N ASN A 64 -1.16 3.01 -21.88
CA ASN A 64 -1.90 4.21 -21.46
C ASN A 64 -1.12 5.03 -20.41
N PRO A 65 -0.07 5.77 -20.81
CA PRO A 65 0.87 6.40 -19.87
C PRO A 65 0.30 7.58 -19.07
N SER A 66 -0.85 8.11 -19.49
CA SER A 66 -1.57 9.21 -18.83
C SER A 66 -2.65 8.73 -17.86
N ASP A 67 -2.89 7.42 -17.77
CA ASP A 67 -3.84 6.87 -16.79
C ASP A 67 -3.22 6.85 -15.39
N HIS A 68 -3.62 7.82 -14.56
CA HIS A 68 -3.13 7.95 -13.20
C HIS A 68 -3.46 6.75 -12.30
N ILE A 69 -4.52 5.98 -12.60
CA ILE A 69 -4.92 4.80 -11.82
C ILE A 69 -3.94 3.66 -12.11
N TYR A 70 -3.64 3.37 -13.37
CA TYR A 70 -2.65 2.34 -13.70
C TYR A 70 -1.29 2.67 -13.09
N VAL A 71 -0.86 3.93 -13.20
CA VAL A 71 0.39 4.40 -12.60
C VAL A 71 0.37 4.29 -11.07
N HIS A 72 -0.76 4.63 -10.43
CA HIS A 72 -0.95 4.45 -8.99
C HIS A 72 -0.80 3.00 -8.57
N TYR A 73 -1.44 2.06 -9.28
CA TYR A 73 -1.38 0.64 -8.94
C TYR A 73 0.03 0.05 -9.13
N VAL A 74 0.83 0.57 -10.06
CA VAL A 74 2.27 0.25 -10.10
C VAL A 74 2.95 0.68 -8.80
N ALA A 75 2.73 1.92 -8.34
CA ALA A 75 3.30 2.40 -7.07
C ALA A 75 2.82 1.55 -5.88
N LEU A 76 1.56 1.15 -5.87
CA LEU A 76 0.98 0.28 -4.84
C LEU A 76 1.62 -1.13 -4.86
N THR A 77 1.97 -1.65 -6.04
CA THR A 77 2.72 -2.91 -6.16
C THR A 77 4.09 -2.82 -5.50
N TYR A 78 4.82 -1.72 -5.71
CA TYR A 78 6.09 -1.48 -5.03
C TYR A 78 5.91 -1.35 -3.51
N LEU A 79 4.80 -0.76 -3.05
CA LEU A 79 4.48 -0.72 -1.62
C LEU A 79 4.23 -2.13 -1.06
N GLY A 80 3.47 -2.97 -1.75
CA GLY A 80 3.28 -4.38 -1.37
C GLY A 80 4.60 -5.16 -1.30
N LEU A 81 5.51 -4.93 -2.25
CA LEU A 81 6.87 -5.50 -2.20
C LEU A 81 7.66 -4.98 -0.98
N CYS A 82 7.53 -3.70 -0.61
CA CYS A 82 8.12 -3.19 0.63
C CYS A 82 7.54 -3.89 1.87
N ASP A 83 6.24 -4.14 1.91
CA ASP A 83 5.57 -4.81 3.03
C ASP A 83 6.01 -6.27 3.15
N LEU A 84 6.17 -6.98 2.03
CA LEU A 84 6.83 -8.29 2.00
C LEU A 84 8.22 -8.24 2.63
N LYS A 85 9.06 -7.27 2.24
CA LYS A 85 10.40 -7.14 2.85
C LYS A 85 10.33 -6.76 4.32
N ASN A 86 9.36 -5.97 4.76
CA ASN A 86 9.14 -5.70 6.18
C ASN A 86 8.79 -6.99 6.96
N PHE A 87 7.95 -7.86 6.39
CA PHE A 87 7.61 -9.14 7.01
C PHE A 87 8.82 -10.10 7.06
N GLU A 88 9.61 -10.18 5.99
CA GLU A 88 10.88 -10.92 6.00
C GLU A 88 11.86 -10.39 7.06
N ILE A 89 11.99 -9.06 7.19
CA ILE A 89 12.82 -8.39 8.21
C ILE A 89 12.36 -8.74 9.64
N ALA A 90 11.04 -8.87 9.85
CA ALA A 90 10.46 -9.19 11.14
C ALA A 90 10.78 -10.63 11.58
N LYS A 91 10.77 -11.58 10.62
CA LYS A 91 11.12 -13.00 10.80
C LYS A 91 12.62 -13.25 10.90
N CYS A 92 13.44 -12.40 10.29
CA CYS A 92 14.88 -12.59 10.22
C CYS A 92 15.59 -12.34 11.58
N SER A 93 16.33 -13.35 12.04
CA SER A 93 17.19 -13.30 13.24
C SER A 93 18.64 -12.94 12.94
N VAL A 94 19.10 -13.13 11.69
CA VAL A 94 20.49 -12.92 11.28
C VAL A 94 20.73 -11.45 10.90
N MET A 95 21.61 -10.76 11.64
CA MET A 95 21.84 -9.31 11.46
C MET A 95 22.29 -8.92 10.05
N LYS A 96 23.20 -9.69 9.45
CA LYS A 96 23.72 -9.43 8.10
C LYS A 96 22.62 -9.50 7.05
N GLU A 97 21.78 -10.54 7.12
CA GLU A 97 20.63 -10.72 6.24
C GLU A 97 19.59 -9.61 6.45
N LYS A 98 19.29 -9.27 7.70
CA LYS A 98 18.38 -8.18 8.04
C LYS A 98 18.83 -6.83 7.45
N LYS A 99 20.14 -6.57 7.42
CA LYS A 99 20.70 -5.37 6.77
C LYS A 99 20.51 -5.41 5.26
N ALA A 100 20.73 -6.57 4.63
CA ALA A 100 20.52 -6.75 3.18
C ALA A 100 19.03 -6.57 2.80
N LEU A 101 18.11 -7.13 3.59
CA LEU A 101 16.67 -6.98 3.38
C LEU A 101 16.22 -5.51 3.51
N LYS A 102 16.74 -4.78 4.50
CA LYS A 102 16.49 -3.33 4.64
C LYS A 102 16.98 -2.56 3.42
N ALA A 103 18.16 -2.89 2.89
CA ALA A 103 18.69 -2.24 1.68
C ALA A 103 17.80 -2.52 0.45
N LYS A 104 17.37 -3.77 0.26
CA LYS A 104 16.42 -4.14 -0.81
C LYS A 104 15.11 -3.37 -0.69
N ARG A 105 14.53 -3.31 0.50
CA ARG A 105 13.30 -2.55 0.77
C ARG A 105 13.43 -1.08 0.40
N VAL A 106 14.56 -0.45 0.74
CA VAL A 106 14.82 0.97 0.39
C VAL A 106 14.87 1.15 -1.13
N ALA A 107 15.55 0.26 -1.86
CA ALA A 107 15.61 0.33 -3.32
C ALA A 107 14.22 0.19 -3.97
N ILE A 108 13.43 -0.79 -3.52
CA ILE A 108 12.04 -0.99 -3.95
C ILE A 108 11.20 0.28 -3.70
N ALA A 109 11.35 0.88 -2.52
CA ALA A 109 10.62 2.10 -2.17
C ALA A 109 10.98 3.28 -3.08
N GLU A 110 12.25 3.41 -3.46
CA GLU A 110 12.72 4.47 -4.35
C GLU A 110 12.13 4.34 -5.76
N GLU A 111 12.04 3.12 -6.29
CA GLU A 111 11.34 2.86 -7.55
C GLU A 111 9.85 3.18 -7.47
N GLY A 112 9.18 2.73 -6.40
CA GLY A 112 7.75 3.00 -6.20
C GLY A 112 7.41 4.49 -6.12
N ILE A 113 8.29 5.30 -5.51
CA ILE A 113 8.08 6.76 -5.38
C ILE A 113 8.02 7.43 -6.76
N LEU A 114 8.80 6.97 -7.73
CA LEU A 114 8.76 7.51 -9.09
C LEU A 114 7.36 7.39 -9.72
N TYR A 115 6.70 6.24 -9.49
CA TYR A 115 5.34 6.02 -9.96
C TYR A 115 4.31 6.79 -9.14
N ALA A 116 4.49 6.89 -7.82
CA ALA A 116 3.60 7.69 -6.98
C ALA A 116 3.65 9.18 -7.39
N ASP A 117 4.85 9.73 -7.61
CA ASP A 117 5.06 11.09 -8.11
C ASP A 117 4.42 11.28 -9.50
N LYS A 118 4.62 10.32 -10.42
CA LYS A 118 3.98 10.35 -11.74
C LYS A 118 2.45 10.36 -11.63
N SER A 119 1.86 9.53 -10.76
CA SER A 119 0.42 9.51 -10.54
C SER A 119 -0.10 10.85 -10.01
N ILE A 120 0.59 11.46 -9.04
CA ILE A 120 0.25 12.78 -8.48
C ILE A 120 0.34 13.88 -9.55
N VAL A 121 1.34 13.84 -10.43
CA VAL A 121 1.44 14.79 -11.55
C VAL A 121 0.26 14.66 -12.51
N LEU A 122 -0.21 13.44 -12.77
CA LEU A 122 -1.36 13.19 -13.63
C LEU A 122 -2.69 13.57 -12.95
N LYS A 123 -2.80 13.37 -11.63
CA LYS A 123 -3.99 13.66 -10.83
C LYS A 123 -3.60 14.01 -9.40
N ASN A 124 -3.52 15.31 -9.11
CA ASN A 124 -2.99 15.83 -7.85
C ASN A 124 -3.98 15.81 -6.66
N ASP A 125 -5.27 15.64 -6.93
CA ASP A 125 -6.34 15.54 -5.94
C ASP A 125 -6.69 14.07 -5.62
N PHE A 126 -5.91 13.11 -6.14
CA PHE A 126 -6.07 11.70 -5.79
C PHE A 126 -5.35 11.38 -4.48
N SER A 127 -6.10 11.48 -3.36
CA SER A 127 -5.62 11.25 -1.99
C SER A 127 -4.74 10.02 -1.86
N ASP A 128 -5.13 8.91 -2.50
CA ASP A 128 -4.45 7.64 -2.30
C ASP A 128 -3.02 7.61 -2.86
N SER A 129 -2.73 8.35 -3.93
CA SER A 129 -1.36 8.46 -4.45
C SER A 129 -0.43 9.21 -3.50
N HIS A 130 -0.93 10.24 -2.82
CA HIS A 130 -0.21 10.91 -1.74
C HIS A 130 0.03 9.97 -0.55
N ARG A 131 -0.98 9.19 -0.16
CA ARG A 131 -0.84 8.17 0.87
C ARG A 131 0.25 7.14 0.52
N VAL A 132 0.18 6.54 -0.68
CA VAL A 132 1.15 5.55 -1.15
C VAL A 132 2.55 6.14 -1.16
N LYS A 133 2.71 7.38 -1.64
CA LYS A 133 4.00 8.08 -1.60
C LYS A 133 4.52 8.23 -0.18
N GLY A 134 3.69 8.66 0.77
CA GLY A 134 4.07 8.79 2.18
C GLY A 134 4.52 7.46 2.79
N ALA A 135 3.81 6.37 2.50
CA ALA A 135 4.16 5.02 2.96
C ALA A 135 5.48 4.52 2.34
N LEU A 136 5.71 4.75 1.05
CA LEU A 136 6.97 4.41 0.38
C LEU A 136 8.14 5.23 0.93
N ILE A 137 7.97 6.54 1.16
CA ILE A 137 8.99 7.39 1.80
C ILE A 137 9.31 6.86 3.20
N SER A 138 8.32 6.41 3.97
CA SER A 138 8.54 5.81 5.28
C SER A 138 9.40 4.54 5.20
N ASN A 139 9.28 3.76 4.13
CA ASN A 139 10.11 2.57 3.88
C ASN A 139 11.57 2.90 3.56
N ARG A 140 11.90 4.16 3.24
CA ARG A 140 13.29 4.67 3.13
C ARG A 140 13.95 4.92 4.49
N ILE A 141 13.23 4.82 5.60
CA ILE A 141 13.77 5.01 6.95
C ILE A 141 14.58 3.78 7.36
N SER A 142 15.90 3.95 7.45
CA SER A 142 16.87 2.89 7.75
C SER A 142 17.70 3.16 9.01
N GLY A 143 17.56 4.34 9.61
CA GLY A 143 18.24 4.79 10.83
C GLY A 143 17.76 6.17 11.26
N MET A 144 18.38 6.73 12.30
CA MET A 144 17.94 8.00 12.91
C MET A 144 18.01 9.18 11.93
N PHE A 145 19.13 9.35 11.22
CA PHE A 145 19.31 10.47 10.28
C PHE A 145 18.34 10.42 9.09
N SER A 146 18.18 9.24 8.47
CA SER A 146 17.19 9.06 7.40
C SER A 146 15.76 9.17 7.94
N GLY A 147 15.53 8.81 9.20
CA GLY A 147 14.27 9.01 9.92
C GLY A 147 13.87 10.47 10.07
N MET A 148 14.80 11.37 10.42
CA MET A 148 14.49 12.80 10.54
C MET A 148 14.05 13.40 9.20
N ARG A 149 14.77 13.11 8.12
CA ARG A 149 14.43 13.62 6.79
C ARG A 149 13.18 12.95 6.20
N ASN A 150 13.21 11.62 6.08
CA ASN A 150 12.16 10.87 5.40
C ASN A 150 10.88 10.80 6.24
N GLY A 151 10.99 10.82 7.57
CA GLY A 151 9.84 10.94 8.46
C GLY A 151 9.05 12.20 8.14
N SER A 152 9.65 13.39 8.20
CA SER A 152 8.95 14.64 7.90
C SER A 152 8.38 14.71 6.48
N LEU A 153 9.08 14.14 5.48
CA LEU A 153 8.56 14.06 4.12
C LEU A 153 7.34 13.13 4.01
N ALA A 154 7.38 11.98 4.68
CA ALA A 154 6.25 11.07 4.73
C ALA A 154 5.05 11.70 5.44
N GLU A 155 5.28 12.35 6.59
CA GLU A 155 4.24 13.03 7.37
C GLU A 155 3.50 14.06 6.49
N LYS A 156 4.23 14.86 5.71
CA LYS A 156 3.64 15.84 4.80
C LYS A 156 2.72 15.20 3.76
N GLU A 157 3.14 14.11 3.13
CA GLU A 157 2.33 13.43 2.09
C GLU A 157 1.08 12.78 2.69
N ILE A 158 1.18 12.21 3.90
CA ILE A 158 0.01 11.67 4.62
C ILE A 158 -0.95 12.80 5.02
N ASP A 159 -0.45 13.95 5.47
CA ASP A 159 -1.29 15.10 5.80
C ASP A 159 -2.03 15.63 4.56
N ILE A 160 -1.37 15.67 3.39
CA ILE A 160 -2.04 16.00 2.11
C ILE A 160 -3.13 14.97 1.78
N ALA A 161 -2.84 13.68 1.90
CA ALA A 161 -3.83 12.63 1.63
C ALA A 161 -5.09 12.80 2.51
N LEU A 162 -4.91 13.11 3.79
CA LEU A 162 -6.02 13.35 4.74
C LEU A 162 -6.75 14.68 4.49
N GLN A 163 -6.09 15.69 3.94
CA GLN A 163 -6.74 16.93 3.51
C GLN A 163 -7.61 16.72 2.28
N LEU A 164 -7.13 15.91 1.33
CA LEU A 164 -7.86 15.57 0.11
C LEU A 164 -9.05 14.63 0.39
N ASP A 165 -8.85 13.64 1.27
CA ASP A 165 -9.89 12.72 1.71
C ASP A 165 -9.70 12.38 3.20
N ASN A 166 -10.49 13.03 4.04
CA ASN A 166 -10.46 12.80 5.48
C ASN A 166 -11.11 11.48 5.91
N LYS A 167 -11.72 10.73 4.99
CA LYS A 167 -12.27 9.38 5.22
C LYS A 167 -11.35 8.28 4.71
N ASN A 168 -10.19 8.61 4.14
CA ASN A 168 -9.22 7.61 3.69
C ASN A 168 -8.70 6.80 4.90
N ALA A 169 -9.27 5.61 5.10
CA ALA A 169 -8.97 4.74 6.23
C ALA A 169 -7.49 4.34 6.29
N ILE A 170 -6.88 4.06 5.14
CA ILE A 170 -5.48 3.64 5.08
C ILE A 170 -4.56 4.83 5.37
N ALA A 171 -4.92 6.06 4.96
CA ALA A 171 -4.17 7.26 5.35
C ALA A 171 -4.23 7.52 6.86
N HIS A 172 -5.36 7.25 7.51
CA HIS A 172 -5.45 7.27 8.98
C HIS A 172 -4.58 6.22 9.65
N ILE A 173 -4.48 5.01 9.07
CA ILE A 173 -3.56 3.97 9.56
C ILE A 173 -2.11 4.45 9.46
N GLU A 174 -1.70 5.04 8.33
CA GLU A 174 -0.36 5.60 8.18
C GLU A 174 -0.09 6.74 9.17
N ASN A 175 -1.09 7.59 9.41
CA ASN A 175 -1.02 8.63 10.45
C ASN A 175 -0.91 8.04 11.86
N ALA A 176 -1.58 6.92 12.16
CA ALA A 176 -1.39 6.22 13.43
C ALA A 176 0.03 5.65 13.56
N ARG A 177 0.55 5.01 12.50
CA ARG A 177 1.92 4.46 12.45
C ARG A 177 2.97 5.52 12.72
N LYS A 178 2.78 6.76 12.24
CA LYS A 178 3.62 7.91 12.59
C LYS A 178 3.73 8.06 14.11
N PHE A 179 2.61 8.18 14.82
CA PHE A 179 2.61 8.37 16.27
C PHE A 179 3.19 7.15 17.02
N ILE A 180 2.94 5.93 16.53
CA ILE A 180 3.41 4.68 17.15
C ILE A 180 4.93 4.49 16.99
N ASN A 181 5.50 4.92 15.87
CA ASN A 181 6.90 4.64 15.52
C ASN A 181 7.86 5.79 15.82
N LYS A 182 7.35 7.02 15.94
CA LYS A 182 8.14 8.20 16.27
C LYS A 182 8.58 8.16 17.75
N PRO A 183 9.82 8.52 18.09
CA PRO A 183 10.24 8.68 19.48
C PRO A 183 9.38 9.73 20.20
N GLY A 184 9.07 9.51 21.49
CA GLY A 184 8.25 10.43 22.28
C GLY A 184 8.79 11.87 22.32
N LEU A 185 10.12 12.02 22.42
CA LEU A 185 10.79 13.33 22.39
C LEU A 185 10.62 14.09 21.06
N LEU A 186 10.21 13.40 19.98
CA LEU A 186 9.91 13.99 18.67
C LEU A 186 8.40 14.08 18.41
N GLY A 187 7.56 13.87 19.44
CA GLY A 187 6.09 13.90 19.31
C GLY A 187 5.45 12.55 18.97
N GLY A 188 6.13 11.44 19.25
CA GLY A 188 5.51 10.12 19.25
C GLY A 188 4.52 9.94 20.40
N ASP A 189 3.40 9.29 20.12
CA ASP A 189 2.33 9.03 21.09
C ASP A 189 1.60 7.73 20.72
N ILE A 190 1.99 6.63 21.35
CA ILE A 190 1.41 5.31 21.07
C ILE A 190 -0.08 5.28 21.40
N LYS A 191 -0.53 5.99 22.44
CA LYS A 191 -1.95 6.01 22.85
C LYS A 191 -2.80 6.68 21.78
N LYS A 192 -2.33 7.81 21.24
CA LYS A 192 -2.99 8.47 20.11
C LYS A 192 -3.07 7.58 18.87
N GLY A 193 -1.99 6.84 18.57
CA GLY A 193 -2.01 5.86 17.47
C GLY A 193 -3.06 4.76 17.68
N VAL A 194 -3.18 4.22 18.90
CA VAL A 194 -4.20 3.25 19.27
C VAL A 194 -5.62 3.81 19.13
N GLU A 195 -5.86 5.06 19.53
CA GLU A 195 -7.16 5.73 19.37
C GLU A 195 -7.57 5.87 17.89
N ILE A 196 -6.64 6.30 17.04
CA ILE A 196 -6.87 6.40 15.59
C ILE A 196 -7.21 5.02 15.01
N LEU A 197 -6.43 3.98 15.35
CA LEU A 197 -6.68 2.63 14.84
C LEU A 197 -8.01 2.05 15.31
N ASN A 198 -8.41 2.29 16.56
CA ASN A 198 -9.72 1.89 17.05
C ASN A 198 -10.85 2.59 16.29
N THR A 199 -10.68 3.85 15.93
CA THR A 199 -11.65 4.59 15.10
C THR A 199 -11.74 3.97 13.70
N VAL A 200 -10.60 3.69 13.07
CA VAL A 200 -10.56 3.03 11.76
C VAL A 200 -11.24 1.66 11.78
N ILE A 201 -10.98 0.85 12.81
CA ILE A 201 -11.61 -0.48 12.98
C ILE A 201 -13.11 -0.36 13.21
N LYS A 202 -13.56 0.64 13.98
CA LYS A 202 -14.99 0.87 14.21
C LYS A 202 -15.72 1.14 12.90
N ASP A 203 -15.12 1.94 12.03
CA ASP A 203 -15.71 2.31 10.73
C ASP A 203 -15.50 1.21 9.67
N ASN A 204 -14.45 0.39 9.81
CA ASN A 204 -14.05 -0.64 8.85
C ASN A 204 -13.66 -1.95 9.60
N PRO A 205 -14.64 -2.70 10.13
CA PRO A 205 -14.37 -3.85 11.00
C PRO A 205 -13.68 -5.03 10.32
N GLY A 206 -13.64 -5.06 8.98
CA GLY A 206 -12.92 -6.08 8.20
C GLY A 206 -11.51 -5.65 7.76
N LEU A 207 -11.04 -4.45 8.12
CA LEU A 207 -9.78 -3.92 7.60
C LEU A 207 -8.58 -4.52 8.35
N GLU A 208 -8.06 -5.64 7.85
CA GLU A 208 -7.02 -6.47 8.48
C GLU A 208 -5.78 -5.66 8.92
N ILE A 209 -5.28 -4.78 8.05
CA ILE A 209 -4.11 -3.94 8.31
C ILE A 209 -4.28 -3.04 9.54
N ALA A 210 -5.51 -2.64 9.89
CA ALA A 210 -5.77 -1.85 11.10
C ALA A 210 -5.55 -2.70 12.37
N TYR A 211 -6.00 -3.96 12.36
CA TYR A 211 -5.79 -4.90 13.46
C TYR A 211 -4.32 -5.26 13.65
N VAL A 212 -3.59 -5.49 12.55
CA VAL A 212 -2.14 -5.72 12.61
C VAL A 212 -1.44 -4.55 13.31
N ASN A 213 -1.69 -3.32 12.84
CA ASN A 213 -1.06 -2.13 13.42
C ASN A 213 -1.48 -1.90 14.88
N LEU A 214 -2.72 -2.25 15.25
CA LEU A 214 -3.19 -2.13 16.62
C LEU A 214 -2.51 -3.14 17.55
N GLY A 215 -2.36 -4.40 17.11
CA GLY A 215 -1.63 -5.41 17.85
C GLY A 215 -0.16 -5.02 18.06
N ILE A 216 0.49 -4.49 17.01
CA ILE A 216 1.86 -3.95 17.10
C ILE A 216 1.92 -2.77 18.08
N ALA A 217 0.95 -1.87 18.06
CA ALA A 217 0.89 -0.72 18.96
C ALA A 217 0.76 -1.14 20.42
N TYR A 218 -0.16 -2.06 20.74
CA TYR A 218 -0.32 -2.60 22.08
C TYR A 218 0.95 -3.28 22.58
N LYS A 219 1.57 -4.12 21.74
CA LYS A 219 2.84 -4.76 22.08
C LYS A 219 3.93 -3.71 22.38
N LYS A 220 4.05 -2.66 21.57
CA LYS A 220 5.00 -1.56 21.80
C LYS A 220 4.72 -0.78 23.09
N ASN A 221 3.44 -0.71 23.50
CA ASN A 221 3.03 -0.07 24.75
C ASN A 221 3.17 -0.99 25.98
N GLY A 222 3.67 -2.22 25.82
CA GLY A 222 3.77 -3.21 26.90
C GLY A 222 2.43 -3.88 27.26
N GLU A 223 1.37 -3.65 26.47
CA GLU A 223 0.03 -4.21 26.69
C GLU A 223 -0.14 -5.55 25.95
N GLU A 224 0.69 -6.54 26.29
CA GLU A 224 0.77 -7.80 25.55
C GLU A 224 -0.55 -8.58 25.47
N GLU A 225 -1.34 -8.63 26.55
CA GLU A 225 -2.65 -9.28 26.52
C GLU A 225 -3.61 -8.64 25.50
N LYS A 226 -3.57 -7.31 25.36
CA LYS A 226 -4.37 -6.62 24.35
C LYS A 226 -3.85 -6.89 22.95
N ALA A 227 -2.54 -7.01 22.77
CA ALA A 227 -1.95 -7.41 21.49
C ALA A 227 -2.40 -8.82 21.09
N ILE A 228 -2.30 -9.80 21.99
CA ILE A 228 -2.75 -11.19 21.79
C ILE A 228 -4.22 -11.22 21.39
N ASN A 229 -5.10 -10.54 22.14
CA ASN A 229 -6.52 -10.49 21.83
C ASN A 229 -6.81 -9.83 20.49
N THR A 230 -6.04 -8.79 20.11
CA THR A 230 -6.18 -8.12 18.82
C THR A 230 -5.82 -9.06 17.67
N PHE A 231 -4.71 -9.79 17.77
CA PHE A 231 -4.32 -10.76 16.73
C PHE A 231 -5.28 -11.95 16.65
N LYS A 232 -5.84 -12.41 17.78
CA LYS A 232 -6.90 -13.43 17.78
C LYS A 232 -8.15 -12.96 17.03
N ARG A 233 -8.61 -11.73 17.27
CA ARG A 233 -9.73 -11.14 16.52
C ARG A 233 -9.44 -11.01 15.02
N LEU A 234 -8.19 -10.68 14.66
CA LEU A 234 -7.79 -10.69 13.25
C LEU A 234 -7.89 -12.10 12.65
N LEU A 235 -7.52 -13.15 13.39
CA LEU A 235 -7.67 -14.54 12.94
C LEU A 235 -9.13 -15.01 12.88
N GLU A 236 -10.06 -14.36 13.59
CA GLU A 236 -11.51 -14.60 13.40
C GLU A 236 -12.00 -14.02 12.07
N ILE A 237 -11.41 -12.91 11.61
CA ILE A 237 -11.74 -12.25 10.33
C ILE A 237 -11.08 -13.00 9.16
N ASN A 238 -9.77 -13.26 9.28
CA ASN A 238 -8.97 -13.98 8.31
C ASN A 238 -8.13 -15.04 9.04
N PRO A 239 -8.61 -16.30 9.08
CA PRO A 239 -7.92 -17.40 9.74
C PRO A 239 -6.50 -17.65 9.24
N ASP A 240 -6.20 -17.28 7.99
CA ASP A 240 -4.92 -17.53 7.33
C ASP A 240 -4.01 -16.30 7.31
N ASN A 241 -4.35 -15.22 8.03
CA ASN A 241 -3.53 -14.01 8.07
C ASN A 241 -2.11 -14.32 8.62
N PRO A 242 -1.04 -14.17 7.81
CA PRO A 242 0.30 -14.60 8.17
C PRO A 242 0.95 -13.71 9.24
N GLU A 243 0.65 -12.41 9.28
CA GLU A 243 1.14 -11.51 10.31
C GLU A 243 0.54 -11.81 11.68
N ALA A 244 -0.77 -12.03 11.72
CA ALA A 244 -1.48 -12.35 12.95
C ALA A 244 -0.93 -13.62 13.60
N ARG A 245 -0.76 -14.70 12.82
CA ARG A 245 -0.13 -15.95 13.30
C ARG A 245 1.29 -15.70 13.80
N PHE A 246 2.12 -15.04 13.00
CA PHE A 246 3.51 -14.76 13.36
C PHE A 246 3.64 -13.95 14.66
N PHE A 247 2.88 -12.87 14.81
CA PHE A 247 2.95 -12.03 16.01
C PHE A 247 2.37 -12.72 17.22
N LEU A 248 1.28 -13.49 17.06
CA LEU A 248 0.69 -14.27 18.14
C LEU A 248 1.67 -15.33 18.65
N ASP A 249 2.25 -16.14 17.77
CA ASP A 249 3.25 -17.16 18.13
C ASP A 249 4.41 -16.54 18.91
N ARG A 250 4.92 -15.40 18.44
CA ARG A 250 6.02 -14.69 19.08
C ARG A 250 5.68 -14.17 20.47
N LEU A 251 4.45 -13.69 20.70
CA LEU A 251 3.99 -13.22 22.00
C LEU A 251 3.71 -14.36 22.97
N MET A 252 3.27 -15.51 22.46
CA MET A 252 3.00 -16.69 23.27
C MET A 252 4.27 -17.43 23.69
N LEU A 253 5.33 -17.38 22.86
CA LEU A 253 6.65 -17.95 23.17
C LEU A 253 7.48 -17.11 24.15
N SER A 254 7.15 -15.83 24.34
CA SER A 254 7.88 -14.94 25.24
C SER A 254 7.36 -14.94 26.68
N LYS A 255 6.30 -15.72 26.97
CA LYS A 255 5.74 -15.95 28.31
C LYS A 255 6.35 -17.19 28.94
#